data_AF-A0A4T0EDS1-F1
#
_entry.id   AF-A0A4T0EDS1-F1
#
_cell.length_a   1.000
_cell.length_b   1.000
_cell.length_c   1.000
_cell.angle_alpha   90.00
_cell.angle_beta   90.00
_cell.angle_gamma   90.00
#
_symmetry.space_group_name_H-M   'P 1'
#
loop_
_entity.id
_entity.type
_entity.pdbx_description
1 polymer ?
#
loop_
_entity_poly.entity_id
_entity_poly.type
_entity_poly.pdbx_seq_one_letter_code
_entity_poly.pdbx_strand_id
1 'polypeptide(L)'
;MNIYSLTMNWTAVDELLVQVNKAAYREAPAVVKQNGWFYLFTSRAAGWLPSQPQFIAAKSMAGPWGAAVDIGNTATFASQSGVVENLPSVQSLMLADRWSANWPIAGGPNRQLALPISFSGAEGFAAYHFYPTVKYSDQVSEAGQGVFGVQEGKILSVGQPSSSNAGSANITLANDGTQDTPSAFFTPSQVPFWYQIDLGNASTVSRVELSTNMVQGSETYYDFNVTGSADGSSFSLIGSKHDNVDVGFVSVASQSQEKFRYVRLNVNSIENAHNGNEADWARGISEVTVYGQ
;
A
#
# COMPACT_ATOMS: atom_id res chain seq x y z
N MET A 1 18.68 13.62 -6.33
CA MET A 1 19.42 12.65 -5.50
C MET A 1 20.74 12.31 -6.18
N ASN A 2 21.85 12.25 -5.44
CA ASN A 2 23.18 12.02 -6.00
C ASN A 2 23.66 10.61 -5.62
N ILE A 3 24.27 9.91 -6.57
CA ILE A 3 24.92 8.61 -6.37
C ILE A 3 26.43 8.84 -6.47
N TYR A 4 27.15 8.50 -5.41
CA TYR A 4 28.60 8.66 -5.33
C TYR A 4 29.29 7.28 -5.27
N SER A 5 30.45 7.15 -5.90
CA SER A 5 31.39 6.07 -5.58
C SER A 5 32.15 6.43 -4.30
N LEU A 6 32.63 5.39 -3.61
CA LEU A 6 33.49 5.55 -2.44
C LEU A 6 34.91 5.09 -2.79
N THR A 7 35.89 5.63 -2.07
CA THR A 7 37.28 5.16 -2.11
C THR A 7 37.35 3.67 -1.77
N MET A 8 38.41 2.96 -2.17
CA MET A 8 38.53 1.51 -1.95
C MET A 8 38.44 1.07 -0.48
N ASN A 9 38.74 1.96 0.48
CA ASN A 9 38.62 1.73 1.92
C ASN A 9 37.28 2.21 2.52
N TRP A 10 36.37 2.74 1.68
CA TRP A 10 35.00 3.14 1.99
C TRP A 10 34.84 4.31 2.98
N THR A 11 35.92 5.05 3.26
CA THR A 11 35.89 6.15 4.23
C THR A 11 35.72 7.54 3.61
N ALA A 12 35.71 7.65 2.29
CA ALA A 12 35.56 8.92 1.57
C ALA A 12 34.79 8.75 0.26
N VAL A 13 34.15 9.84 -0.17
CA VAL A 13 33.60 9.96 -1.53
C VAL A 13 34.75 10.07 -2.52
N ASP A 14 34.68 9.29 -3.60
CA ASP A 14 35.65 9.32 -4.70
C ASP A 14 35.12 10.17 -5.86
N GLU A 15 33.95 9.81 -6.41
CA GLU A 15 33.35 10.49 -7.57
C GLU A 15 31.83 10.62 -7.43
N LEU A 16 31.26 11.71 -7.95
CA LEU A 16 29.83 11.81 -8.26
C LEU A 16 29.55 11.04 -9.55
N LEU A 17 28.96 9.85 -9.46
CA LEU A 17 28.66 9.01 -10.62
C LEU A 17 27.52 9.57 -11.46
N VAL A 18 26.40 9.90 -10.80
CA VAL A 18 25.18 10.35 -11.48
C VAL A 18 24.25 11.06 -10.51
N GLN A 19 23.41 11.95 -11.05
CA GLN A 19 22.30 12.56 -10.34
C GLN A 19 20.98 12.05 -10.91
N VAL A 20 20.17 11.42 -10.07
CA VAL A 20 18.85 10.84 -10.39
C VAL A 20 17.72 11.58 -9.67
N ASN A 21 16.47 11.40 -10.12
CA ASN A 21 15.28 11.98 -9.49
C ASN A 21 15.42 13.50 -9.24
N LYS A 22 15.94 14.24 -10.23
CA LYS A 22 16.16 15.70 -10.12
C LYS A 22 14.83 16.41 -9.89
N ALA A 23 14.77 17.28 -8.88
CA ALA A 23 13.56 18.03 -8.50
C ALA A 23 12.30 17.16 -8.25
N ALA A 24 12.45 15.85 -8.04
CA ALA A 24 11.34 14.92 -7.84
C ALA A 24 10.97 14.74 -6.35
N TYR A 25 11.65 15.44 -5.43
CA TYR A 25 11.40 15.39 -3.98
C TYR A 25 11.33 13.96 -3.42
N ARG A 26 12.27 13.10 -3.85
CA ARG A 26 12.39 11.70 -3.42
C ARG A 26 13.36 11.57 -2.24
N GLU A 27 13.03 10.72 -1.28
CA GLU A 27 13.81 10.46 -0.06
C GLU A 27 13.89 8.96 0.26
N ALA A 28 14.48 8.61 1.40
CA ALA A 28 14.67 7.25 1.90
C ALA A 28 15.18 6.27 0.83
N PRO A 29 16.35 6.52 0.20
CA PRO A 29 16.85 5.70 -0.88
C PRO A 29 17.34 4.34 -0.39
N ALA A 30 16.85 3.26 -1.03
CA ALA A 30 17.42 1.92 -0.90
C ALA A 30 17.73 1.34 -2.26
N VAL A 31 18.97 0.88 -2.44
CA VAL A 31 19.43 0.27 -3.68
C VAL A 31 19.68 -1.23 -3.49
N VAL A 32 19.23 -2.02 -4.46
CA VAL A 32 19.51 -3.47 -4.51
C VAL A 32 19.88 -3.86 -5.93
N LYS A 33 20.77 -4.86 -6.06
CA LYS A 33 21.10 -5.46 -7.35
C LYS A 33 20.46 -6.85 -7.44
N GLN A 34 19.58 -7.05 -8.42
CA GLN A 34 18.88 -8.31 -8.67
C GLN A 34 18.76 -8.57 -10.18
N ASN A 35 18.97 -9.82 -10.61
CA ASN A 35 18.82 -10.23 -12.01
C ASN A 35 19.56 -9.32 -13.02
N GLY A 36 20.76 -8.84 -12.65
CA GLY A 36 21.58 -7.96 -13.49
C GLY A 36 21.07 -6.52 -13.60
N TRP A 37 20.12 -6.10 -12.76
CA TRP A 37 19.63 -4.73 -12.66
C TRP A 37 19.89 -4.17 -11.26
N PHE A 38 20.17 -2.88 -11.18
CA PHE A 38 20.06 -2.09 -9.96
C PHE A 38 18.67 -1.48 -9.90
N TYR A 39 18.04 -1.57 -8.73
CA TYR A 39 16.76 -0.94 -8.42
C TYR A 39 17.01 0.05 -7.29
N LEU A 40 16.58 1.30 -7.48
CA LEU A 40 16.63 2.33 -6.44
C LEU A 40 15.20 2.67 -6.04
N PHE A 41 14.79 2.19 -4.86
CA PHE A 41 13.50 2.49 -4.24
C PHE A 41 13.60 3.79 -3.46
N THR A 42 12.52 4.57 -3.46
CA THR A 42 12.42 5.84 -2.74
C THR A 42 10.98 6.07 -2.30
N SER A 43 10.78 6.87 -1.26
CA SER A 43 9.50 7.51 -0.94
C SER A 43 9.47 8.96 -1.44
N ARG A 44 8.31 9.60 -1.43
CA ARG A 44 8.21 11.06 -1.58
C ARG A 44 8.45 11.72 -0.22
N ALA A 45 9.11 12.87 -0.23
CA ALA A 45 9.29 13.74 0.92
C ALA A 45 7.96 14.19 1.52
N ALA A 46 7.54 13.52 2.60
CA ALA A 46 6.25 13.72 3.27
C ALA A 46 6.36 13.67 4.82
N GLY A 47 7.58 13.72 5.37
CA GLY A 47 7.80 13.62 6.81
C GLY A 47 7.46 12.23 7.34
N TRP A 48 6.68 12.16 8.42
CA TRP A 48 6.29 10.89 9.06
C TRP A 48 5.12 10.19 8.37
N LEU A 49 4.36 10.92 7.56
CA LEU A 49 3.17 10.41 6.88
C LEU A 49 3.57 9.56 5.67
N PRO A 50 2.79 8.52 5.35
CA PRO A 50 3.04 7.67 4.20
C PRO A 50 2.89 8.43 2.88
N SER A 51 3.54 7.92 1.82
CA SER A 51 3.46 8.51 0.49
C SER A 51 3.61 7.46 -0.62
N GLN A 52 3.35 7.85 -1.88
CA GLN A 52 3.51 7.00 -3.05
C GLN A 52 5.00 6.62 -3.22
N PRO A 53 5.35 5.34 -3.04
CA PRO A 53 6.69 4.86 -3.27
C PRO A 53 6.92 4.68 -4.78
N GLN A 54 8.18 4.82 -5.17
CA GLN A 54 8.61 4.68 -6.56
C GLN A 54 9.95 3.97 -6.60
N PHE A 55 10.21 3.29 -7.71
CA PHE A 55 11.55 2.85 -8.04
C PHE A 55 11.99 3.34 -9.42
N ILE A 56 13.31 3.40 -9.61
CA ILE A 56 13.95 3.49 -10.93
C ILE A 56 14.92 2.32 -11.07
N ALA A 57 15.16 1.87 -12.31
CA ALA A 57 16.05 0.75 -12.58
C ALA A 57 17.14 1.09 -13.61
N ALA A 58 18.32 0.48 -13.49
CA ALA A 58 19.45 0.63 -14.39
C ALA A 58 20.33 -0.62 -14.46
N LYS A 59 21.08 -0.81 -15.55
CA LYS A 59 22.09 -1.89 -15.66
C LYS A 59 23.43 -1.53 -14.97
N SER A 60 23.65 -0.25 -14.67
CA SER A 60 24.85 0.27 -14.01
C SER A 60 24.46 1.36 -13.01
N MET A 61 25.21 1.49 -11.91
CA MET A 61 25.01 2.56 -10.93
C MET A 61 25.22 3.97 -11.52
N ALA A 62 26.10 4.09 -12.52
CA ALA A 62 26.29 5.33 -13.28
C ALA A 62 25.15 5.60 -14.29
N GLY A 63 24.19 4.69 -14.42
CA GLY A 63 23.07 4.79 -15.34
C GLY A 63 23.36 4.23 -16.75
N PRO A 64 22.55 4.61 -17.75
CA PRO A 64 21.35 5.45 -17.61
C PRO A 64 20.30 4.77 -16.72
N TRP A 65 19.61 5.57 -15.91
CA TRP A 65 18.47 5.12 -15.10
C TRP A 65 17.18 5.34 -15.87
N GLY A 66 16.25 4.39 -15.77
CA GLY A 66 14.94 4.45 -16.39
C GLY A 66 14.00 5.47 -15.74
N ALA A 67 12.78 5.55 -16.29
CA ALA A 67 11.71 6.35 -15.71
C ALA A 67 11.29 5.82 -14.32
N ALA A 68 10.76 6.72 -13.49
CA ALA A 68 10.17 6.33 -12.22
C ALA A 68 8.90 5.50 -12.45
N VAL A 69 8.75 4.43 -11.68
CA VAL A 69 7.60 3.53 -11.69
C VAL A 69 7.02 3.52 -10.29
N ASP A 70 5.73 3.82 -10.18
CA ASP A 70 4.96 3.66 -8.94
C ASP A 70 4.88 2.16 -8.57
N ILE A 71 4.86 1.86 -7.27
CA ILE A 71 4.91 0.48 -6.77
C ILE A 71 4.07 0.33 -5.51
N GLY A 72 3.57 -0.87 -5.22
CA GLY A 72 2.81 -1.14 -4.00
C GLY A 72 1.45 -0.44 -4.03
N ASN A 73 1.25 0.57 -3.18
CA ASN A 73 0.08 1.44 -3.25
C ASN A 73 0.44 2.92 -3.03
N THR A 74 -0.55 3.80 -3.15
CA THR A 74 -0.43 5.27 -3.00
C THR A 74 0.12 5.76 -1.65
N ALA A 75 0.26 4.88 -0.66
CA ALA A 75 0.69 5.20 0.69
C ALA A 75 1.75 4.22 1.24
N THR A 76 2.43 3.44 0.38
CA THR A 76 3.33 2.35 0.83
C THR A 76 2.69 1.49 1.92
N PHE A 77 1.40 1.17 1.81
CA PHE A 77 0.61 0.45 2.81
C PHE A 77 0.63 1.08 4.22
N ALA A 78 0.50 2.42 4.26
CA ALA A 78 0.61 3.26 5.45
C ALA A 78 1.99 3.18 6.12
N SER A 79 3.05 3.18 5.31
CA SER A 79 4.45 3.23 5.75
C SER A 79 5.30 4.10 4.81
N GLN A 80 6.61 4.12 5.02
CA GLN A 80 7.59 4.80 4.18
C GLN A 80 8.59 3.76 3.67
N SER A 81 9.06 3.90 2.42
CA SER A 81 10.16 3.06 1.94
C SER A 81 11.35 3.13 2.91
N GLY A 82 11.86 1.97 3.32
CA GLY A 82 13.00 1.86 4.23
C GLY A 82 14.14 1.13 3.56
N VAL A 83 14.65 0.05 4.18
CA VAL A 83 15.78 -0.73 3.65
C VAL A 83 15.29 -1.90 2.79
N VAL A 84 16.09 -2.27 1.78
CA VAL A 84 15.91 -3.56 1.08
C VAL A 84 16.89 -4.57 1.65
N GLU A 85 16.37 -5.64 2.24
CA GLU A 85 17.17 -6.75 2.73
C GLU A 85 17.15 -7.91 1.75
N ASN A 86 18.32 -8.50 1.49
CA ASN A 86 18.45 -9.74 0.74
C ASN A 86 18.58 -10.90 1.71
N LEU A 87 17.71 -11.89 1.56
CA LEU A 87 17.83 -13.13 2.31
C LEU A 87 18.65 -14.16 1.55
N PRO A 88 19.22 -15.17 2.24
CA PRO A 88 20.04 -16.22 1.62
C PRO A 88 19.38 -16.94 0.43
N SER A 89 18.05 -16.88 0.35
CA SER A 89 17.22 -17.47 -0.70
C SER A 89 17.10 -16.66 -2.01
N VAL A 90 17.91 -15.62 -2.20
CA VAL A 90 17.83 -14.67 -3.36
C VAL A 90 16.53 -13.84 -3.38
N GLN A 91 15.64 -14.02 -2.41
CA GLN A 91 14.47 -13.17 -2.24
C GLN A 91 14.84 -11.89 -1.48
N SER A 92 14.19 -10.78 -1.83
CA SER A 92 14.38 -9.51 -1.12
C SER A 92 13.09 -9.06 -0.45
N LEU A 93 13.24 -8.33 0.65
CA LEU A 93 12.17 -7.69 1.39
C LEU A 93 12.40 -6.18 1.39
N MET A 94 11.36 -5.42 1.11
CA MET A 94 11.32 -4.01 1.52
C MET A 94 10.88 -3.99 2.98
N LEU A 95 11.77 -3.58 3.87
CA LEU A 95 11.43 -3.26 5.25
C LEU A 95 11.01 -1.80 5.29
N ALA A 96 9.70 -1.58 5.15
CA ALA A 96 9.11 -0.25 5.10
C ALA A 96 8.75 0.23 6.51
N ASP A 97 9.19 1.43 6.88
CA ASP A 97 9.03 1.97 8.22
C ASP A 97 7.67 2.65 8.37
N ARG A 98 6.88 2.21 9.34
CA ARG A 98 5.62 2.85 9.74
C ARG A 98 5.87 3.69 10.99
N TRP A 99 5.98 5.00 10.78
CA TRP A 99 6.25 6.00 11.82
C TRP A 99 5.00 6.46 12.57
N SER A 100 4.07 5.55 12.91
CA SER A 100 2.76 5.93 13.44
C SER A 100 2.81 6.63 14.80
N ALA A 101 3.86 6.43 15.61
CA ALA A 101 4.04 7.16 16.86
C ALA A 101 4.43 8.63 16.64
N ASN A 102 4.84 8.97 15.41
CA ASN A 102 5.28 10.31 15.00
C ASN A 102 4.26 11.00 14.07
N TRP A 103 3.15 10.36 13.73
CA TRP A 103 2.06 11.01 13.01
C TRP A 103 1.47 12.16 13.83
N PRO A 104 0.85 13.18 13.18
CA PRO A 104 0.38 14.35 13.93
C PRO A 104 -0.69 14.00 14.96
N ILE A 105 -1.57 13.05 14.64
CA ILE A 105 -2.28 12.26 15.65
C ILE A 105 -1.51 10.96 15.84
N ALA A 106 -0.91 10.81 17.02
CA ALA A 106 -0.12 9.64 17.35
C ALA A 106 -0.99 8.38 17.29
N GLY A 107 -0.57 7.43 16.47
CA GLY A 107 -1.16 6.10 16.42
C GLY A 107 -0.43 5.12 17.33
N GLY A 108 -0.29 3.89 16.84
CA GLY A 108 0.45 2.83 17.52
C GLY A 108 1.97 3.04 17.50
N PRO A 109 2.74 2.13 18.14
CA PRO A 109 4.20 2.18 18.11
C PRO A 109 4.73 2.07 16.67
N ASN A 110 5.89 2.68 16.45
CA ASN A 110 6.59 2.53 15.18
C ASN A 110 6.91 1.06 14.93
N ARG A 111 6.79 0.62 13.67
CA ARG A 111 7.06 -0.77 13.27
C ARG A 111 7.57 -0.83 11.85
N GLN A 112 8.16 -1.95 11.48
CA GLN A 112 8.51 -2.24 10.08
C GLN A 112 7.49 -3.20 9.48
N LEU A 113 7.07 -2.90 8.25
CA LEU A 113 6.34 -3.82 7.40
C LEU A 113 7.36 -4.54 6.51
N ALA A 114 7.37 -5.86 6.57
CA ALA A 114 8.10 -6.67 5.60
C ALA A 114 7.24 -6.86 4.35
N LEU A 115 7.70 -6.32 3.22
CA LEU A 115 7.01 -6.40 1.93
C LEU A 115 7.88 -7.23 0.97
N PRO A 116 7.54 -8.50 0.74
CA PRO A 116 8.29 -9.35 -0.19
C PRO A 116 8.31 -8.74 -1.59
N ILE A 117 9.51 -8.61 -2.17
CA ILE A 117 9.73 -8.02 -3.48
C ILE A 117 9.88 -9.12 -4.52
N SER A 118 9.10 -9.01 -5.60
CA SER A 118 9.29 -9.78 -6.82
C SER A 118 10.00 -8.93 -7.88
N PHE A 119 11.02 -9.49 -8.53
CA PHE A 119 11.77 -8.82 -9.60
C PHE A 119 11.62 -9.56 -10.92
N SER A 120 11.32 -8.83 -12.00
CA SER A 120 11.37 -9.33 -13.37
C SER A 120 12.73 -9.00 -14.01
N GLY A 121 13.51 -10.04 -14.32
CA GLY A 121 14.85 -9.88 -14.91
C GLY A 121 14.87 -9.30 -16.33
N ALA A 122 13.79 -9.46 -17.09
CA ALA A 122 13.74 -9.03 -18.49
C ALA A 122 13.69 -7.51 -18.65
N GLU A 123 13.05 -6.80 -17.72
CA GLU A 123 12.67 -5.39 -17.91
C GLU A 123 13.04 -4.46 -16.74
N GLY A 124 13.70 -4.98 -15.71
CA GLY A 124 14.04 -4.17 -14.54
C GLY A 124 12.79 -3.73 -13.79
N PHE A 125 11.75 -4.56 -13.78
CA PHE A 125 10.49 -4.30 -13.07
C PHE A 125 10.52 -4.94 -11.68
N ALA A 126 9.93 -4.26 -10.71
CA ALA A 126 9.77 -4.74 -9.34
C ALA A 126 8.33 -4.52 -8.86
N ALA A 127 7.83 -5.43 -8.04
CA ALA A 127 6.56 -5.29 -7.35
C ALA A 127 6.70 -5.80 -5.91
N TYR A 128 5.95 -5.21 -4.99
CA TYR A 128 5.74 -5.76 -3.65
C TYR A 128 4.30 -5.52 -3.23
N HIS A 129 3.82 -6.30 -2.27
CA HIS A 129 2.46 -6.16 -1.76
C HIS A 129 2.44 -6.34 -0.24
N PHE A 130 1.40 -5.81 0.40
CA PHE A 130 1.16 -5.99 1.82
C PHE A 130 0.63 -7.40 2.10
N TYR A 131 1.15 -8.00 3.15
CA TYR A 131 0.58 -9.21 3.73
C TYR A 131 0.49 -9.02 5.25
N PRO A 132 -0.65 -9.32 5.89
CA PRO A 132 -0.78 -9.26 7.34
C PRO A 132 0.24 -10.15 8.06
N THR A 133 0.67 -11.23 7.42
CA THR A 133 1.69 -12.14 7.91
C THR A 133 2.65 -12.48 6.79
N VAL A 134 3.94 -12.42 7.10
CA VAL A 134 5.01 -12.90 6.24
C VAL A 134 5.71 -14.05 6.98
N LYS A 135 5.82 -15.20 6.33
CA LYS A 135 6.61 -16.33 6.82
C LYS A 135 7.98 -16.27 6.19
N TYR A 136 9.02 -16.48 6.97
CA TYR A 136 10.39 -16.58 6.47
C TYR A 136 11.16 -17.75 7.06
N SER A 137 12.20 -18.20 6.37
CA SER A 137 13.16 -19.22 6.82
C SER A 137 14.58 -18.75 6.52
N ASP A 138 15.46 -18.89 7.50
CA ASP A 138 16.92 -18.74 7.35
C ASP A 138 17.59 -20.02 6.85
N GLN A 139 16.92 -21.16 6.99
CA GLN A 139 17.36 -22.48 6.52
C GLN A 139 16.71 -22.78 5.17
N VAL A 140 17.32 -22.28 4.09
CA VAL A 140 16.83 -22.48 2.72
C VAL A 140 17.90 -23.17 1.88
N SER A 141 17.53 -24.28 1.24
CA SER A 141 18.40 -25.03 0.31
C SER A 141 18.19 -24.67 -1.16
N GLU A 142 17.06 -24.06 -1.53
CA GLU A 142 16.71 -23.71 -2.92
C GLU A 142 16.46 -22.20 -3.08
N ALA A 143 17.02 -21.60 -4.14
CA ALA A 143 16.76 -20.22 -4.49
C ALA A 143 15.26 -19.98 -4.74
N GLY A 144 14.73 -18.88 -4.24
CA GLY A 144 13.32 -18.51 -4.41
C GLY A 144 12.37 -19.17 -3.40
N GLN A 145 12.88 -19.83 -2.36
CA GLN A 145 12.06 -20.32 -1.24
C GLN A 145 12.52 -19.66 0.06
N GLY A 146 11.64 -19.18 0.92
CA GLY A 146 12.07 -18.72 2.25
C GLY A 146 11.57 -17.35 2.66
N VAL A 147 10.83 -16.64 1.82
CA VAL A 147 9.84 -15.65 2.25
C VAL A 147 8.57 -15.82 1.44
N PHE A 148 7.44 -15.84 2.16
CA PHE A 148 6.13 -15.90 1.53
C PHE A 148 5.15 -15.02 2.30
N GLY A 149 4.49 -14.13 1.58
CA GLY A 149 3.31 -13.45 2.08
C GLY A 149 2.16 -14.43 2.27
N VAL A 150 1.51 -14.39 3.43
CA VAL A 150 0.34 -15.21 3.73
C VAL A 150 -0.91 -14.43 3.34
N GLN A 151 -1.53 -14.82 2.22
CA GLN A 151 -2.82 -14.29 1.81
C GLN A 151 -3.95 -15.06 2.51
N GLU A 152 -4.82 -14.37 3.23
CA GLU A 152 -5.87 -14.97 4.06
C GLU A 152 -7.11 -15.39 3.24
N GLY A 153 -6.95 -15.87 2.00
CA GLY A 153 -8.06 -16.25 1.12
C GLY A 153 -7.84 -15.80 -0.32
N LYS A 154 -8.85 -15.95 -1.18
CA LYS A 154 -8.86 -15.41 -2.54
C LYS A 154 -9.29 -13.94 -2.50
N ILE A 155 -8.82 -13.15 -3.46
CA ILE A 155 -9.40 -11.83 -3.73
C ILE A 155 -10.78 -12.05 -4.35
N LEU A 156 -11.81 -11.52 -3.69
CA LEU A 156 -13.21 -11.66 -4.09
C LEU A 156 -13.76 -10.40 -4.75
N SER A 157 -13.16 -9.23 -4.53
CA SER A 157 -13.73 -7.93 -4.93
C SER A 157 -13.33 -7.43 -6.31
N VAL A 158 -12.15 -7.83 -6.83
CA VAL A 158 -11.59 -7.21 -8.03
C VAL A 158 -12.48 -7.45 -9.25
N GLY A 159 -12.85 -6.37 -9.92
CA GLY A 159 -13.71 -6.35 -11.10
C GLY A 159 -15.18 -6.69 -10.84
N GLN A 160 -15.59 -6.87 -9.58
CA GLN A 160 -16.97 -7.17 -9.24
C GLN A 160 -17.88 -5.93 -9.36
N PRO A 161 -19.20 -6.12 -9.59
CA PRO A 161 -20.15 -5.01 -9.59
C PRO A 161 -20.15 -4.26 -8.25
N SER A 162 -20.17 -2.92 -8.33
CA SER A 162 -20.20 -2.05 -7.15
C SER A 162 -21.29 -0.98 -7.23
N SER A 163 -21.74 -0.50 -6.07
CA SER A 163 -22.74 0.57 -5.93
C SER A 163 -22.48 1.43 -4.68
N SER A 164 -23.03 2.64 -4.63
CA SER A 164 -22.90 3.57 -3.51
C SER A 164 -24.16 4.42 -3.37
N ASN A 165 -24.45 4.92 -2.16
CA ASN A 165 -25.46 5.98 -1.98
C ASN A 165 -24.96 7.37 -2.37
N ALA A 166 -23.67 7.53 -2.66
CA ALA A 166 -23.04 8.82 -2.90
C ALA A 166 -22.52 8.92 -4.35
N GLY A 167 -23.33 8.50 -5.31
CA GLY A 167 -23.02 8.55 -6.75
C GLY A 167 -22.28 7.32 -7.27
N SER A 168 -22.04 7.30 -8.59
CA SER A 168 -21.48 6.13 -9.29
C SER A 168 -20.39 6.47 -10.31
N ALA A 169 -20.00 7.75 -10.42
CA ALA A 169 -18.93 8.16 -11.33
C ALA A 169 -17.60 7.50 -10.91
N ASN A 170 -16.95 6.81 -11.85
CA ASN A 170 -15.69 6.09 -11.62
C ASN A 170 -15.75 5.04 -10.48
N ILE A 171 -16.95 4.53 -10.17
CA ILE A 171 -17.15 3.62 -9.04
C ILE A 171 -16.33 2.32 -9.15
N THR A 172 -16.04 1.87 -10.37
CA THR A 172 -15.25 0.68 -10.64
C THR A 172 -13.77 0.84 -10.30
N LEU A 173 -13.25 2.07 -10.20
CA LEU A 173 -11.86 2.31 -9.82
C LEU A 173 -11.58 1.87 -8.38
N ALA A 174 -12.60 1.85 -7.52
CA ALA A 174 -12.45 1.44 -6.12
C ALA A 174 -12.34 -0.09 -5.93
N ASN A 175 -12.37 -0.89 -6.99
CA ASN A 175 -12.15 -2.33 -6.92
C ASN A 175 -11.61 -2.89 -8.24
N ASP A 176 -10.77 -2.15 -8.96
CA ASP A 176 -10.18 -2.63 -10.22
C ASP A 176 -8.85 -3.39 -10.01
N GLY A 177 -8.36 -3.42 -8.77
CA GLY A 177 -7.10 -4.09 -8.40
C GLY A 177 -5.86 -3.21 -8.56
N THR A 178 -6.00 -1.96 -8.98
CA THR A 178 -4.92 -0.98 -9.14
C THR A 178 -4.83 -0.13 -7.88
N GLN A 179 -3.69 -0.19 -7.18
CA GLN A 179 -3.51 0.53 -5.91
C GLN A 179 -2.42 1.61 -5.97
N ASP A 180 -1.68 1.68 -7.06
CA ASP A 180 -0.47 2.48 -7.25
C ASP A 180 -0.67 3.66 -8.20
N THR A 181 -1.92 4.00 -8.53
CA THR A 181 -2.25 5.14 -9.41
C THR A 181 -2.98 6.24 -8.61
N PRO A 182 -2.27 7.28 -8.13
CA PRO A 182 -2.85 8.31 -7.25
C PRO A 182 -4.09 9.05 -7.79
N SER A 183 -4.28 9.11 -9.12
CA SER A 183 -5.43 9.77 -9.73
C SER A 183 -6.62 8.85 -10.01
N ALA A 184 -6.49 7.54 -9.75
CA ALA A 184 -7.52 6.55 -10.03
C ALA A 184 -8.23 6.19 -8.72
N PHE A 185 -9.35 6.85 -8.45
CA PHE A 185 -10.18 6.57 -7.27
C PHE A 185 -11.65 6.92 -7.53
N PHE A 186 -12.55 6.27 -6.79
CA PHE A 186 -13.95 6.64 -6.71
C PHE A 186 -14.13 7.86 -5.79
N THR A 187 -14.83 8.89 -6.26
CA THR A 187 -15.14 10.10 -5.46
C THR A 187 -16.63 10.11 -5.09
N PRO A 188 -17.00 9.79 -3.84
CA PRO A 188 -18.39 9.90 -3.39
C PRO A 188 -18.86 11.36 -3.38
N SER A 189 -20.17 11.61 -3.46
CA SER A 189 -20.74 12.95 -3.49
C SER A 189 -20.87 13.61 -2.11
N GLN A 190 -20.78 12.83 -1.02
CA GLN A 190 -21.01 13.27 0.36
C GLN A 190 -20.32 12.35 1.37
N VAL A 191 -20.24 12.78 2.62
CA VAL A 191 -19.98 11.96 3.82
C VAL A 191 -21.14 12.20 4.81
N PRO A 192 -21.66 11.19 5.52
CA PRO A 192 -21.31 9.77 5.44
C PRO A 192 -21.80 9.13 4.12
N PHE A 193 -21.12 8.06 3.72
CA PHE A 193 -21.47 7.29 2.55
C PHE A 193 -21.16 5.81 2.74
N TRP A 194 -21.77 4.98 1.89
CA TRP A 194 -21.38 3.58 1.78
C TRP A 194 -20.95 3.22 0.36
N TYR A 195 -20.02 2.28 0.26
CA TYR A 195 -19.58 1.63 -0.97
C TYR A 195 -19.78 0.13 -0.83
N GLN A 196 -20.52 -0.47 -1.75
CA GLN A 196 -20.91 -1.88 -1.72
C GLN A 196 -20.37 -2.62 -2.92
N ILE A 197 -19.86 -3.83 -2.70
CA ILE A 197 -19.42 -4.78 -3.72
C ILE A 197 -20.35 -6.00 -3.69
N ASP A 198 -20.89 -6.39 -4.84
CA ASP A 198 -21.57 -7.68 -5.04
C ASP A 198 -20.53 -8.73 -5.43
N LEU A 199 -20.17 -9.63 -4.52
CA LEU A 199 -19.19 -10.70 -4.74
C LEU A 199 -19.70 -11.79 -5.71
N GLY A 200 -20.97 -11.71 -6.13
CA GLY A 200 -21.65 -12.66 -7.02
C GLY A 200 -22.09 -13.94 -6.31
N ASN A 201 -21.20 -14.55 -5.52
CA ASN A 201 -21.48 -15.73 -4.71
C ASN A 201 -21.39 -15.41 -3.22
N ALA A 202 -22.15 -16.16 -2.41
CA ALA A 202 -22.05 -16.07 -0.96
C ALA A 202 -20.73 -16.69 -0.47
N SER A 203 -19.85 -15.88 0.10
CA SER A 203 -18.50 -16.24 0.53
C SER A 203 -18.25 -15.86 1.99
N THR A 204 -17.39 -16.59 2.68
CA THR A 204 -16.89 -16.14 3.97
C THR A 204 -15.83 -15.06 3.74
N VAL A 205 -15.94 -13.94 4.43
CA VAL A 205 -14.95 -12.84 4.36
C VAL A 205 -13.91 -13.07 5.44
N SER A 206 -12.63 -13.01 5.09
CA SER A 206 -11.52 -13.11 6.03
C SER A 206 -10.91 -11.75 6.34
N ARG A 207 -10.86 -10.84 5.36
CA ARG A 207 -10.24 -9.51 5.50
C ARG A 207 -10.81 -8.53 4.48
N VAL A 208 -10.83 -7.26 4.88
CA VAL A 208 -11.10 -6.14 3.98
C VAL A 208 -9.99 -5.11 4.14
N GLU A 209 -9.43 -4.70 3.02
CA GLU A 209 -8.37 -3.69 2.93
C GLU A 209 -8.90 -2.47 2.19
N LEU A 210 -8.60 -1.29 2.72
CA LEU A 210 -9.02 0.00 2.18
C LEU A 210 -7.80 0.86 1.92
N SER A 211 -7.61 1.24 0.66
CA SER A 211 -6.75 2.33 0.24
C SER A 211 -7.59 3.58 -0.01
N THR A 212 -7.25 4.68 0.66
CA THR A 212 -7.97 5.95 0.53
C THR A 212 -7.27 6.88 -0.46
N ASN A 213 -7.96 7.94 -0.85
CA ASN A 213 -7.33 9.06 -1.55
C ASN A 213 -6.22 9.68 -0.68
N MET A 214 -5.10 10.05 -1.31
CA MET A 214 -3.93 10.65 -0.66
C MET A 214 -3.80 12.11 -1.07
N VAL A 215 -4.06 13.02 -0.11
CA VAL A 215 -3.91 14.46 -0.31
C VAL A 215 -2.58 14.90 0.31
N GLN A 216 -1.57 14.99 -0.54
CA GLN A 216 -0.19 15.23 -0.12
C GLN A 216 -0.04 16.52 0.70
N GLY A 217 0.32 16.39 1.97
CA GLY A 217 0.46 17.49 2.94
C GLY A 217 -0.84 17.91 3.62
N SER A 218 -1.93 17.19 3.42
CA SER A 218 -3.21 17.37 4.11
C SER A 218 -3.94 16.02 4.23
N GLU A 219 -3.17 14.98 4.55
CA GLU A 219 -3.63 13.62 4.62
C GLU A 219 -4.76 13.44 5.63
N THR A 220 -5.56 12.39 5.43
CA THR A 220 -6.75 12.11 6.22
C THR A 220 -6.80 10.67 6.70
N TYR A 221 -7.56 10.42 7.75
CA TYR A 221 -7.98 9.08 8.15
C TYR A 221 -9.51 8.99 8.12
N TYR A 222 -10.00 7.77 7.92
CA TYR A 222 -11.43 7.49 7.74
C TYR A 222 -11.93 6.72 8.95
N ASP A 223 -13.03 7.18 9.55
CA ASP A 223 -13.85 6.38 10.46
C ASP A 223 -14.80 5.52 9.63
N PHE A 224 -14.74 4.21 9.80
CA PHE A 224 -15.61 3.32 9.06
C PHE A 224 -15.89 2.00 9.77
N ASN A 225 -16.95 1.33 9.29
CA ASN A 225 -17.14 -0.09 9.51
C ASN A 225 -17.37 -0.82 8.19
N VAL A 226 -17.25 -2.15 8.25
CA VAL A 226 -17.53 -3.04 7.14
C VAL A 226 -18.62 -3.99 7.57
N THR A 227 -19.63 -4.11 6.73
CA THR A 227 -20.81 -4.95 6.95
C THR A 227 -21.01 -5.91 5.79
N GLY A 228 -21.62 -7.05 6.07
CA GLY A 228 -21.92 -8.10 5.10
C GLY A 228 -23.42 -8.35 5.01
N SER A 229 -23.88 -8.76 3.84
CA SER A 229 -25.27 -9.15 3.63
C SER A 229 -25.39 -10.31 2.65
N ALA A 230 -26.34 -11.22 2.89
CA ALA A 230 -26.70 -12.28 1.96
C ALA A 230 -27.72 -11.82 0.89
N ASP A 231 -28.57 -10.84 1.23
CA ASP A 231 -29.74 -10.42 0.45
C ASP A 231 -29.65 -8.97 -0.06
N GLY A 232 -28.66 -8.20 0.38
CA GLY A 232 -28.45 -6.80 0.05
C GLY A 232 -29.36 -5.83 0.82
N SER A 233 -30.11 -6.34 1.80
CA SER A 233 -31.08 -5.57 2.60
C SER A 233 -30.76 -5.60 4.10
N SER A 234 -30.41 -6.77 4.64
CA SER A 234 -30.07 -6.96 6.05
C SER A 234 -28.56 -7.12 6.19
N PHE A 235 -27.94 -6.25 7.00
CA PHE A 235 -26.47 -6.17 7.11
C PHE A 235 -26.01 -6.52 8.54
N SER A 236 -25.01 -7.39 8.65
CA SER A 236 -24.31 -7.70 9.91
C SER A 236 -22.86 -7.21 9.87
N LEU A 237 -22.29 -6.91 11.04
CA LEU A 237 -20.93 -6.39 11.15
C LEU A 237 -19.89 -7.47 10.77
N ILE A 238 -18.95 -7.11 9.90
CA ILE A 238 -17.76 -7.90 9.58
C ILE A 238 -16.57 -7.40 10.40
N GLY A 239 -16.39 -6.08 10.51
CA GLY A 239 -15.31 -5.46 11.28
C GLY A 239 -15.41 -3.94 11.24
N SER A 240 -14.63 -3.24 12.07
CA SER A 240 -14.69 -1.77 12.16
C SER A 240 -13.37 -1.12 12.54
N LYS A 241 -13.31 0.19 12.32
CA LYS A 241 -12.18 1.09 12.54
C LYS A 241 -12.71 2.46 12.97
N HIS A 242 -13.26 2.53 14.19
CA HIS A 242 -13.91 3.73 14.75
C HIS A 242 -12.99 4.72 15.51
N ASP A 243 -11.72 4.37 15.69
CA ASP A 243 -10.67 5.26 16.24
C ASP A 243 -9.44 5.21 15.33
N ASN A 244 -9.69 5.19 14.03
CA ASN A 244 -8.66 4.95 13.05
C ASN A 244 -7.83 6.21 12.82
N VAL A 245 -6.53 6.13 13.06
CA VAL A 245 -5.58 7.20 12.70
C VAL A 245 -4.65 6.76 11.57
N ASP A 246 -4.94 5.62 10.94
CA ASP A 246 -4.16 5.10 9.83
C ASP A 246 -4.46 5.88 8.55
N VAL A 247 -3.41 6.46 7.99
CA VAL A 247 -3.45 7.28 6.78
C VAL A 247 -3.21 6.44 5.54
N GLY A 248 -4.08 6.58 4.53
CA GLY A 248 -3.87 6.05 3.18
C GLY A 248 -4.12 4.55 3.00
N PHE A 249 -3.93 3.74 4.04
CA PHE A 249 -4.16 2.30 3.98
C PHE A 249 -4.56 1.72 5.34
N VAL A 250 -5.63 0.93 5.33
CA VAL A 250 -6.18 0.27 6.52
C VAL A 250 -6.55 -1.18 6.18
N SER A 251 -6.24 -2.11 7.09
CA SER A 251 -6.55 -3.54 6.92
C SER A 251 -7.35 -4.03 8.13
N VAL A 252 -8.50 -4.65 7.86
CA VAL A 252 -9.48 -5.10 8.88
C VAL A 252 -9.74 -6.59 8.71
N ALA A 253 -9.39 -7.37 9.74
CA ALA A 253 -9.73 -8.78 9.81
C ALA A 253 -11.24 -8.95 10.08
N SER A 254 -11.87 -9.93 9.44
CA SER A 254 -13.25 -10.29 9.69
C SER A 254 -13.41 -10.90 11.08
N GLN A 255 -14.47 -10.51 11.77
CA GLN A 255 -14.92 -11.06 13.05
C GLN A 255 -16.10 -12.02 12.87
N SER A 256 -16.56 -12.21 11.63
CA SER A 256 -17.71 -13.06 11.30
C SER A 256 -17.27 -14.30 10.51
N GLN A 257 -17.99 -15.40 10.73
CA GLN A 257 -17.88 -16.65 9.95
C GLN A 257 -19.09 -16.86 9.03
N GLU A 258 -20.02 -15.90 8.98
CA GLU A 258 -21.17 -15.94 8.09
C GLU A 258 -20.73 -15.80 6.62
N LYS A 259 -21.60 -16.25 5.72
CA LYS A 259 -21.41 -16.08 4.28
C LYS A 259 -22.17 -14.86 3.79
N PHE A 260 -21.48 -14.01 3.04
CA PHE A 260 -22.01 -12.78 2.49
C PHE A 260 -21.87 -12.77 0.97
N ARG A 261 -22.90 -12.28 0.30
CA ARG A 261 -22.83 -11.95 -1.14
C ARG A 261 -22.44 -10.49 -1.33
N TYR A 262 -22.92 -9.60 -0.47
CA TYR A 262 -22.63 -8.18 -0.53
C TYR A 262 -21.71 -7.79 0.63
N VAL A 263 -20.65 -7.07 0.34
CA VAL A 263 -19.78 -6.45 1.35
C VAL A 263 -19.86 -4.94 1.19
N ARG A 264 -20.15 -4.24 2.28
CA ARG A 264 -20.38 -2.80 2.29
C ARG A 264 -19.46 -2.12 3.29
N LEU A 265 -18.61 -1.23 2.77
CA LEU A 265 -17.86 -0.25 3.53
C LEU A 265 -18.78 0.93 3.86
N ASN A 266 -18.96 1.25 5.14
CA ASN A 266 -19.72 2.41 5.59
C ASN A 266 -18.75 3.42 6.22
N VAL A 267 -18.49 4.53 5.53
CA VAL A 267 -17.63 5.62 5.99
C VAL A 267 -18.50 6.65 6.72
N ASN A 268 -18.19 6.89 7.99
CA ASN A 268 -18.98 7.76 8.87
C ASN A 268 -18.44 9.18 8.90
N SER A 269 -17.11 9.34 8.97
CA SER A 269 -16.42 10.63 8.92
C SER A 269 -15.05 10.50 8.25
N ILE A 270 -14.54 11.64 7.79
CA ILE A 270 -13.18 11.80 7.31
C ILE A 270 -12.58 13.00 8.05
N GLU A 271 -11.41 12.81 8.63
CA GLU A 271 -10.76 13.84 9.45
C GLU A 271 -9.34 14.10 8.96
N ASN A 272 -8.92 15.36 9.02
CA ASN A 272 -7.59 15.77 8.64
C ASN A 272 -6.57 15.35 9.70
N ALA A 273 -5.53 14.65 9.26
CA ALA A 273 -4.52 14.06 10.13
C ALA A 273 -3.70 15.10 10.93
N HIS A 274 -3.66 16.37 10.51
CA HIS A 274 -2.88 17.42 11.17
C HIS A 274 -3.63 18.18 12.26
N ASN A 275 -4.95 18.30 12.14
CA ASN A 275 -5.74 19.16 13.04
C ASN A 275 -7.03 18.51 13.57
N GLY A 276 -7.39 17.30 13.12
CA GLY A 276 -8.58 16.58 13.55
C GLY A 276 -9.90 17.19 13.09
N ASN A 277 -9.86 18.19 12.20
CA ASN A 277 -11.08 18.78 11.66
C ASN A 277 -11.68 17.89 10.57
N GLU A 278 -12.99 18.01 10.38
CA GLU A 278 -13.71 17.41 9.25
C GLU A 278 -13.03 17.73 7.91
N ALA A 279 -12.91 16.71 7.07
CA ALA A 279 -12.18 16.76 5.82
C ALA A 279 -12.93 16.07 4.66
N ASP A 280 -14.23 16.29 4.55
CA ASP A 280 -15.07 15.71 3.49
C ASP A 280 -14.57 16.02 2.07
N TRP A 281 -13.85 17.12 1.90
CA TRP A 281 -13.21 17.51 0.65
C TRP A 281 -12.15 16.51 0.16
N ALA A 282 -11.59 15.68 1.06
CA ALA A 282 -10.58 14.66 0.74
C ALA A 282 -11.18 13.29 0.38
N ARG A 283 -12.52 13.16 0.41
CA ARG A 283 -13.22 11.89 0.15
C ARG A 283 -12.78 11.23 -1.15
N GLY A 284 -12.47 9.94 -1.05
CA GLY A 284 -12.09 9.11 -2.19
C GLY A 284 -11.61 7.73 -1.77
N ILE A 285 -12.02 6.72 -2.53
CA ILE A 285 -11.61 5.33 -2.36
C ILE A 285 -10.74 4.93 -3.55
N SER A 286 -9.45 4.70 -3.28
CA SER A 286 -8.51 4.23 -4.29
C SER A 286 -8.70 2.74 -4.56
N GLU A 287 -8.90 1.92 -3.51
CA GLU A 287 -9.17 0.49 -3.67
C GLU A 287 -9.83 -0.09 -2.40
N VAL A 288 -10.80 -1.00 -2.58
CA VAL A 288 -11.34 -1.89 -1.56
C VAL A 288 -11.09 -3.33 -1.99
N THR A 289 -10.17 -3.99 -1.31
CA THR A 289 -9.86 -5.41 -1.56
C THR A 289 -10.52 -6.29 -0.50
N VAL A 290 -11.41 -7.19 -0.92
CA VAL A 290 -12.08 -8.17 -0.06
C VAL A 290 -11.43 -9.53 -0.26
N TYR A 291 -10.99 -10.16 0.83
CA TYR A 291 -10.42 -11.51 0.83
C TYR A 291 -11.40 -12.50 1.47
N GLY A 292 -11.42 -13.73 0.98
CA GLY A 292 -12.31 -14.76 1.51
C GLY A 292 -12.31 -16.09 0.76
N GLN A 293 -13.31 -16.93 1.05
CA GLN A 293 -13.48 -18.27 0.46
C GLN A 293 -14.94 -18.57 0.09
#